data_AF-A0A8J3INE3-F1
#
_entry.id   AF-A0A8J3INE3-F1
#
_cell.length_a   1.000
_cell.length_b   1.000
_cell.length_c   1.000
_cell.angle_alpha   90.00
_cell.angle_beta   90.00
_cell.angle_gamma   90.00
#
_symmetry.space_group_name_H-M   'P 1'
#
loop_
_entity.id
_entity.type
_entity.pdbx_description
1 polymer ?
#
loop_
_entity_poly.entity_id
_entity_poly.type
_entity_poly.pdbx_seq_one_letter_code
_entity_poly.pdbx_strand_id
1 'polypeptide(L)'
;MNGVNANVNPISTLSWFDLQEKLNMYFGTSFTASWAFRGVGKEEWSLQSSLERLDLKIPPVVAEQYLLTTFQRRVHHYISDPPAKDDYLEWLALLQHHGAPTRLLDWTKSPYVALFFALDQPRDPGGNCALWAIDLQWCKQQAIQQIMSTGRMKEMDPDESLGRPETFREVFFTDPPIQFVAPLQPFRMNERLTIQQGLFLCPGDLQKSFEGNLLTFTYDFINLLLSQFCGSPATFVLPIQP
;
A
#
# COMPACT_ATOMS: atom_id res chain seq x y z
N MET A 1 -12.26 1.57 -17.14
CA MET A 1 -11.82 2.80 -16.46
C MET A 1 -10.32 2.86 -16.67
N ASN A 2 -9.79 3.93 -17.26
CA ASN A 2 -8.36 4.00 -17.55
C ASN A 2 -7.64 4.22 -16.22
N GLY A 3 -6.69 3.36 -15.88
CA GLY A 3 -5.85 3.53 -14.70
C GLY A 3 -5.20 4.91 -14.73
N VAL A 4 -5.22 5.61 -13.59
CA VAL A 4 -4.50 6.88 -13.49
C VAL A 4 -3.04 6.51 -13.27
N ASN A 5 -2.33 6.22 -14.37
CA ASN A 5 -0.91 5.93 -14.35
C ASN A 5 -0.22 6.99 -13.48
N ALA A 6 0.28 6.57 -12.31
CA ALA A 6 1.22 7.37 -11.57
C ALA A 6 2.38 7.67 -12.53
N ASN A 7 2.72 8.95 -12.69
CA ASN A 7 3.71 9.44 -13.69
C ASN A 7 5.12 8.99 -13.31
N VAL A 8 5.39 7.70 -13.45
CA VAL A 8 6.62 7.06 -13.02
C VAL A 8 7.10 6.19 -14.18
N ASN A 9 8.19 6.65 -14.79
CA ASN A 9 8.74 6.01 -15.98
C ASN A 9 9.19 4.59 -15.65
N PRO A 10 8.89 3.63 -16.53
CA PRO A 10 9.17 2.26 -16.21
C PRO A 10 10.51 1.77 -16.89
N ILE A 11 11.31 0.88 -16.23
CA ILE A 11 12.52 0.07 -16.61
C ILE A 11 12.27 -1.47 -16.83
N SER A 12 12.29 -2.13 -18.00
CA SER A 12 11.91 -3.57 -18.12
C SER A 12 13.05 -4.51 -17.79
N THR A 13 12.73 -5.78 -17.50
CA THR A 13 13.69 -6.88 -17.61
C THR A 13 13.44 -7.84 -18.76
N LEU A 14 14.55 -8.28 -19.36
CA LEU A 14 14.56 -9.29 -20.42
C LEU A 14 14.89 -10.70 -19.91
N SER A 15 15.38 -10.83 -18.67
CA SER A 15 15.72 -12.12 -18.05
C SER A 15 15.73 -12.05 -16.51
N TRP A 16 15.78 -13.22 -15.86
CA TRP A 16 15.98 -13.32 -14.41
C TRP A 16 17.31 -12.66 -13.95
N PHE A 17 18.39 -12.84 -14.71
CA PHE A 17 19.69 -12.26 -14.37
C PHE A 17 19.64 -10.72 -14.40
N ASP A 18 19.04 -10.17 -15.46
CA ASP A 18 18.80 -8.73 -15.61
C ASP A 18 17.91 -8.16 -14.49
N LEU A 19 16.90 -8.93 -14.04
CA LEU A 19 16.08 -8.59 -12.88
C LEU A 19 16.89 -8.58 -11.58
N GLN A 20 17.73 -9.58 -11.36
CA GLN A 20 18.57 -9.67 -10.17
C GLN A 20 19.61 -8.54 -10.11
N GLU A 21 20.23 -8.20 -11.23
CA GLU A 21 21.15 -7.05 -11.35
C GLU A 21 20.43 -5.73 -11.05
N LYS A 22 19.24 -5.49 -11.62
CA LYS A 22 18.44 -4.29 -11.34
C LYS A 22 17.98 -4.23 -9.89
N LEU A 23 17.53 -5.34 -9.30
CA LEU A 23 17.16 -5.42 -7.88
C LEU A 23 18.36 -5.05 -6.98
N ASN A 24 19.54 -5.58 -7.27
CA ASN A 24 20.77 -5.24 -6.54
C ASN A 24 21.17 -3.77 -6.72
N MET A 25 21.03 -3.23 -7.93
CA MET A 25 21.39 -1.85 -8.28
C MET A 25 20.50 -0.80 -7.59
N TYR A 26 19.18 -1.03 -7.54
CA TYR A 26 18.23 -0.08 -6.96
C TYR A 26 18.02 -0.25 -5.45
N PHE A 27 18.08 -1.47 -4.92
CA PHE A 27 17.69 -1.79 -3.52
C PHE A 27 18.84 -2.33 -2.65
N GLY A 28 20.02 -2.53 -3.26
CA GLY A 28 21.19 -3.14 -2.62
C GLY A 28 21.06 -4.66 -2.48
N THR A 29 22.20 -5.33 -2.32
CA THR A 29 22.31 -6.80 -2.24
C THR A 29 21.68 -7.43 -0.99
N SER A 30 21.33 -6.62 0.01
CA SER A 30 20.74 -7.08 1.27
C SER A 30 19.27 -6.70 1.44
N PHE A 31 18.64 -6.04 0.45
CA PHE A 31 17.28 -5.48 0.51
C PHE A 31 17.00 -4.76 1.84
N THR A 32 17.45 -3.51 1.95
CA THR A 32 17.34 -2.74 3.20
C THR A 32 15.90 -2.69 3.73
N ALA A 33 15.76 -2.71 5.06
CA ALA A 33 14.47 -2.86 5.74
C ALA A 33 13.46 -1.72 5.50
N SER A 34 13.86 -0.69 4.75
CA SER A 34 13.02 0.43 4.29
C SER A 34 12.18 0.10 3.07
N TRP A 35 12.48 -0.92 2.26
CA TRP A 35 11.70 -1.20 1.05
C TRP A 35 10.56 -2.21 1.26
N ALA A 36 9.48 -2.01 0.50
CA ALA A 36 8.41 -2.99 0.33
C ALA A 36 8.04 -3.14 -1.13
N PHE A 37 7.54 -4.33 -1.47
CA PHE A 37 7.25 -4.78 -2.82
C PHE A 37 5.85 -5.36 -2.95
N ARG A 38 5.25 -5.23 -4.14
CA ARG A 38 3.98 -5.86 -4.50
C ARG A 38 3.98 -6.29 -5.96
N GLY A 39 3.65 -7.57 -6.21
CA GLY A 39 3.51 -8.11 -7.55
C GLY A 39 2.07 -8.02 -8.08
N VAL A 40 1.93 -7.68 -9.36
CA VAL A 40 0.65 -7.74 -10.08
C VAL A 40 0.83 -8.52 -11.39
N GLY A 41 -0.14 -9.39 -11.70
CA GLY A 41 -0.04 -10.35 -12.81
C GLY A 41 -0.09 -9.75 -14.21
N LYS A 42 -0.62 -8.53 -14.34
CA LYS A 42 -0.62 -7.73 -15.58
C LYS A 42 -0.06 -6.34 -15.32
N GLU A 43 0.68 -5.77 -16.26
CA GLU A 43 1.31 -4.45 -16.08
C GLU A 43 0.29 -3.29 -16.03
N GLU A 44 -0.87 -3.47 -16.65
CA GLU A 44 -1.96 -2.49 -16.69
C GLU A 44 -2.89 -2.55 -15.46
N TRP A 45 -2.61 -3.45 -14.50
CA TRP A 45 -3.39 -3.56 -13.28
C TRP A 45 -2.97 -2.51 -12.26
N SER A 46 -3.90 -1.60 -11.97
CA SER A 46 -3.73 -0.60 -10.93
C SER A 46 -3.61 -1.22 -9.53
N LEU A 47 -2.91 -0.51 -8.66
CA LEU A 47 -2.89 -0.80 -7.23
C LEU A 47 -4.28 -0.52 -6.65
N GLN A 48 -5.06 -1.57 -6.36
CA GLN A 48 -6.40 -1.45 -5.79
C GLN A 48 -6.58 -2.31 -4.54
N SER A 49 -7.20 -1.74 -3.51
CA SER A 49 -7.62 -2.48 -2.31
C SER A 49 -8.77 -3.46 -2.61
N SER A 50 -9.06 -4.38 -1.69
CA SER A 50 -10.19 -5.31 -1.86
C SER A 50 -11.54 -4.61 -1.75
N LEU A 51 -11.62 -3.52 -0.99
CA LEU A 51 -12.78 -2.62 -0.92
C LEU A 51 -12.95 -1.79 -2.20
N GLU A 52 -11.87 -1.30 -2.80
CA GLU A 52 -11.91 -0.50 -4.03
C GLU A 52 -12.41 -1.29 -5.25
N ARG A 53 -12.16 -2.61 -5.29
CA ARG A 53 -12.66 -3.49 -6.35
C ARG A 53 -14.18 -3.75 -6.32
N LEU A 54 -14.90 -3.21 -5.34
CA LEU A 54 -16.35 -3.38 -5.23
C LEU A 54 -17.12 -2.26 -5.93
N ASP A 55 -18.13 -2.62 -6.72
CA ASP A 55 -19.14 -1.69 -7.25
C ASP A 55 -20.13 -1.30 -6.13
N LEU A 56 -19.72 -0.36 -5.27
CA LEU A 56 -20.50 0.10 -4.13
C LEU A 56 -21.46 1.24 -4.49
N LYS A 57 -22.74 1.06 -4.15
CA LYS A 57 -23.79 2.11 -4.26
C LYS A 57 -23.82 3.08 -3.06
N ILE A 58 -22.87 2.95 -2.14
CA ILE A 58 -22.73 3.75 -0.91
C ILE A 58 -21.27 4.16 -0.73
N PRO A 59 -20.95 5.22 0.03
CA PRO A 59 -19.56 5.62 0.27
C PRO A 59 -18.73 4.48 0.87
N PRO A 60 -17.53 4.16 0.34
CA PRO A 60 -16.76 3.00 0.79
C PRO A 60 -16.44 2.99 2.29
N VAL A 61 -16.23 4.16 2.90
CA VAL A 61 -16.03 4.29 4.36
C VAL A 61 -17.25 3.81 5.17
N VAL A 62 -18.47 4.05 4.69
CA VAL A 62 -19.71 3.57 5.32
C VAL A 62 -19.83 2.06 5.17
N ALA A 63 -19.48 1.52 4.00
CA ALA A 63 -19.47 0.08 3.76
C ALA A 63 -18.46 -0.65 4.66
N GLU A 64 -17.22 -0.16 4.74
CA GLU A 64 -16.17 -0.72 5.59
C GLU A 64 -16.55 -0.65 7.08
N GLN A 65 -17.05 0.49 7.55
CA GLN A 65 -17.47 0.64 8.95
C GLN A 65 -18.66 -0.29 9.31
N TYR A 66 -19.58 -0.53 8.37
CA TYR A 66 -20.66 -1.50 8.53
C TYR A 66 -20.13 -2.94 8.61
N LEU A 67 -19.21 -3.33 7.72
CA LEU A 67 -18.57 -4.65 7.72
C LEU A 67 -17.82 -4.88 9.04
N LEU A 68 -16.98 -3.92 9.44
CA LEU A 68 -16.20 -3.95 10.68
C LEU A 68 -17.10 -4.13 11.91
N THR A 69 -18.14 -3.29 12.03
CA THR A 69 -19.09 -3.34 13.16
C THR A 69 -19.86 -4.66 13.19
N THR A 70 -20.24 -5.19 12.02
CA THR A 70 -20.96 -6.47 11.91
C THR A 70 -20.06 -7.66 12.26
N PHE A 71 -18.79 -7.60 11.88
CA PHE A 71 -17.78 -8.60 12.22
C PHE A 71 -17.45 -8.61 13.72
N GLN A 72 -17.15 -7.44 14.30
CA GLN A 72 -16.92 -7.25 15.75
C GLN A 72 -18.06 -7.84 16.61
N ARG A 73 -19.32 -7.72 16.16
CA ARG A 73 -20.48 -8.29 16.87
C ARG A 73 -20.54 -9.82 16.87
N ARG A 74 -19.90 -10.51 15.92
CA ARG A 74 -20.03 -11.98 15.71
C ARG A 74 -18.75 -12.76 16.02
N VAL A 75 -17.59 -12.13 15.89
CA VAL A 75 -16.26 -12.73 16.04
C VAL A 75 -16.04 -13.49 17.37
N HIS A 76 -16.67 -13.05 18.46
CA HIS A 76 -16.57 -13.68 19.78
C HIS A 76 -17.17 -15.10 19.85
N HIS A 77 -17.92 -15.54 18.83
CA HIS A 77 -18.35 -16.93 18.68
C HIS A 77 -17.29 -17.83 18.01
N TYR A 78 -16.24 -17.25 17.42
CA TYR A 78 -15.26 -17.95 16.58
C TYR A 78 -13.81 -17.80 17.07
N ILE A 79 -13.50 -16.73 17.81
CA ILE A 79 -12.14 -16.38 18.27
C ILE A 79 -12.18 -16.08 19.77
N SER A 80 -11.27 -16.71 20.52
CA SER A 80 -11.20 -16.62 21.99
C SER A 80 -10.53 -15.33 22.49
N ASP A 81 -9.60 -14.79 21.71
CA ASP A 81 -8.84 -13.56 22.01
C ASP A 81 -8.93 -12.60 20.80
N PRO A 82 -10.06 -11.87 20.65
CA PRO A 82 -10.19 -10.83 19.64
C PRO A 82 -9.32 -9.59 19.96
N PRO A 83 -9.04 -8.73 18.97
CA PRO A 83 -8.37 -7.45 19.23
C PRO A 83 -9.14 -6.53 20.20
N ALA A 84 -8.44 -5.58 20.80
CA ALA A 84 -9.07 -4.51 21.60
C ALA A 84 -10.10 -3.75 20.74
N LYS A 85 -11.23 -3.34 21.33
CA LYS A 85 -12.41 -2.84 20.58
C LYS A 85 -12.11 -1.60 19.71
N ASP A 86 -11.15 -0.81 20.17
CA ASP A 86 -10.60 0.42 19.61
C ASP A 86 -9.37 0.21 18.72
N ASP A 87 -8.81 -1.00 18.63
CA ASP A 87 -7.71 -1.32 17.72
C ASP A 87 -8.23 -1.57 16.29
N TYR A 88 -8.60 -0.48 15.63
CA TYR A 88 -9.20 -0.50 14.30
C TYR A 88 -8.29 -1.13 13.22
N LEU A 89 -6.96 -1.06 13.38
CA LEU A 89 -6.02 -1.67 12.44
C LEU A 89 -6.04 -3.20 12.56
N GLU A 90 -5.95 -3.73 13.77
CA GLU A 90 -6.06 -5.18 14.02
C GLU A 90 -7.41 -5.73 13.58
N TRP A 91 -8.50 -4.99 13.81
CA TRP A 91 -9.82 -5.39 13.33
C TRP A 91 -9.92 -5.44 11.81
N LEU A 92 -9.30 -4.51 11.08
CA LEU A 92 -9.24 -4.54 9.61
C LEU A 92 -8.36 -5.69 9.11
N ALA A 93 -7.19 -5.91 9.72
CA ALA A 93 -6.30 -7.02 9.37
C ALA A 93 -7.00 -8.39 9.57
N LEU A 94 -7.74 -8.54 10.67
CA LEU A 94 -8.53 -9.74 10.96
C LEU A 94 -9.72 -9.91 10.00
N LEU A 95 -10.42 -8.81 9.67
CA LEU A 95 -11.51 -8.81 8.69
C LEU A 95 -11.03 -9.30 7.30
N GLN A 96 -9.88 -8.80 6.85
CA GLN A 96 -9.23 -9.21 5.61
C GLN A 96 -8.70 -10.64 5.66
N HIS A 97 -8.19 -11.11 6.81
CA HIS A 97 -7.79 -12.50 6.99
C HIS A 97 -8.94 -13.48 6.74
N HIS A 98 -10.16 -13.11 7.16
CA HIS A 98 -11.39 -13.85 6.86
C HIS A 98 -12.00 -13.56 5.47
N GLY A 99 -11.25 -12.89 4.58
CA GLY A 99 -11.62 -12.66 3.18
C GLY A 99 -12.66 -11.56 2.95
N ALA A 100 -13.02 -10.79 3.98
CA ALA A 100 -13.89 -9.65 3.81
C ALA A 100 -13.12 -8.41 3.28
N PRO A 101 -13.77 -7.55 2.49
CA PRO A 101 -13.10 -6.45 1.80
C PRO A 101 -12.74 -5.28 2.74
N THR A 102 -11.53 -4.76 2.58
CA THR A 102 -10.90 -3.70 3.38
C THR A 102 -10.11 -2.73 2.51
N ARG A 103 -9.82 -1.54 3.04
CA ARG A 103 -8.92 -0.56 2.42
C ARG A 103 -7.45 -0.97 2.38
N LEU A 104 -7.05 -1.92 3.22
CA LEU A 104 -5.69 -2.37 3.36
C LEU A 104 -5.22 -3.09 2.08
N LEU A 105 -3.98 -2.83 1.68
CA LEU A 105 -3.34 -3.46 0.53
C LEU A 105 -2.09 -4.21 0.99
N ASP A 106 -1.99 -5.52 0.70
CA ASP A 106 -0.85 -6.35 1.13
C ASP A 106 0.44 -5.97 0.38
N TRP A 107 1.53 -5.77 1.11
CA TRP A 107 2.89 -5.61 0.59
C TRP A 107 3.85 -6.52 1.38
N THR A 108 4.98 -6.87 0.79
CA THR A 108 6.00 -7.74 1.43
C THR A 108 7.37 -7.08 1.34
N LYS A 109 8.22 -7.29 2.34
CA LYS A 109 9.63 -6.84 2.28
C LYS A 109 10.50 -7.65 1.31
N SER A 110 10.01 -8.79 0.81
CA SER A 110 10.74 -9.64 -0.13
C SER A 110 10.30 -9.40 -1.58
N PRO A 111 11.18 -8.91 -2.48
CA PRO A 111 10.83 -8.78 -3.90
C PRO A 111 10.52 -10.13 -4.53
N TYR A 112 11.12 -11.22 -4.04
CA TYR A 112 10.88 -12.58 -4.54
C TYR A 112 9.49 -13.12 -4.16
N VAL A 113 8.99 -12.80 -2.96
CA VAL A 113 7.61 -13.13 -2.57
C VAL A 113 6.61 -12.33 -3.41
N ALA A 114 6.90 -11.05 -3.66
CA ALA A 114 6.08 -10.24 -4.56
C ALA A 114 6.07 -10.78 -5.99
N LEU A 115 7.24 -11.14 -6.54
CA LEU A 115 7.37 -11.76 -7.88
C LEU A 115 6.63 -13.10 -7.98
N PHE A 116 6.70 -13.95 -6.95
CA PHE A 116 5.93 -15.19 -6.90
C PHE A 116 4.43 -14.91 -7.09
N PHE A 117 3.86 -13.96 -6.35
CA PHE A 117 2.45 -13.59 -6.51
C PHE A 117 2.12 -12.95 -7.87
N ALA A 118 3.05 -12.23 -8.50
CA ALA A 118 2.87 -11.78 -9.87
C ALA A 118 2.86 -12.95 -10.87
N LEU A 119 3.67 -13.99 -10.64
CA LEU A 119 3.85 -15.15 -11.52
C LEU A 119 2.73 -16.19 -11.38
N ASP A 120 2.16 -16.35 -10.19
CA ASP A 120 1.07 -17.29 -9.88
C ASP A 120 -0.32 -16.84 -10.42
N GLN A 121 -0.47 -15.56 -10.79
CA GLN A 121 -1.72 -15.01 -11.31
C GLN A 121 -1.98 -15.41 -12.78
N PRO A 122 -3.26 -15.59 -13.19
CA PRO A 122 -3.61 -15.90 -14.58
C PRO A 122 -3.11 -14.82 -15.55
N ARG A 123 -2.34 -15.23 -16.56
CA ARG A 123 -1.72 -14.37 -17.56
C ARG A 123 -2.24 -14.66 -18.96
N ASP A 124 -2.32 -13.62 -19.77
CA ASP A 124 -2.53 -13.77 -21.21
C ASP A 124 -1.20 -14.23 -21.84
N PRO A 125 -1.22 -15.03 -22.92
CA PRO A 125 0.02 -15.43 -23.62
C PRO A 125 0.80 -14.20 -24.11
N GLY A 126 2.02 -14.02 -23.59
CA GLY A 126 2.86 -12.85 -23.88
C GLY A 126 2.57 -11.61 -23.04
N GLY A 127 1.66 -11.67 -22.07
CA GLY A 127 1.39 -10.57 -21.14
C GLY A 127 2.51 -10.35 -20.12
N ASN A 128 2.90 -9.09 -19.94
CA ASN A 128 3.85 -8.66 -18.93
C ASN A 128 3.21 -8.63 -17.53
N CYS A 129 4.04 -8.75 -16.50
CA CYS A 129 3.67 -8.50 -15.11
C CYS A 129 4.48 -7.34 -14.54
N ALA A 130 3.96 -6.65 -13.52
CA ALA A 130 4.71 -5.59 -12.85
C ALA A 130 5.09 -5.97 -11.40
N LEU A 131 6.28 -5.53 -11.02
CA LEU A 131 6.76 -5.49 -9.64
C LEU A 131 6.78 -4.03 -9.19
N TRP A 132 5.93 -3.69 -8.24
CA TRP A 132 5.93 -2.39 -7.58
C TRP A 132 6.90 -2.40 -6.41
N ALA A 133 7.55 -1.27 -6.17
CA ALA A 133 8.43 -1.03 -5.03
C ALA A 133 8.11 0.34 -4.41
N ILE A 134 8.24 0.45 -3.08
CA ILE A 134 8.06 1.71 -2.35
C ILE A 134 9.02 1.76 -1.16
N ASP A 135 9.59 2.94 -0.90
CA ASP A 135 10.32 3.17 0.34
C ASP A 135 9.32 3.54 1.45
N LEU A 136 9.31 2.74 2.51
CA LEU A 136 8.43 2.84 3.67
C LEU A 136 8.75 4.06 4.53
N GLN A 137 10.01 4.47 4.63
CA GLN A 137 10.38 5.64 5.42
C GLN A 137 9.92 6.91 4.71
N TRP A 138 10.17 7.01 3.40
CA TRP A 138 9.65 8.10 2.56
C TRP A 138 8.12 8.12 2.55
N CYS A 139 7.46 6.98 2.32
CA CYS A 139 6.00 6.90 2.30
C CYS A 139 5.38 7.29 3.66
N LYS A 140 6.02 6.90 4.78
CA LYS A 140 5.63 7.37 6.11
C LYS A 140 5.78 8.89 6.20
N GLN A 141 6.96 9.45 5.90
CA GLN A 141 7.23 10.89 5.96
C GLN A 141 6.23 11.72 5.15
N GLN A 142 5.92 11.29 3.93
CA GLN A 142 4.92 11.94 3.08
C GLN A 142 3.51 11.88 3.69
N ALA A 143 3.11 10.74 4.28
CA ALA A 143 1.86 10.66 5.03
C ALA A 143 1.84 11.62 6.24
N ILE A 144 2.92 11.69 7.02
CA ILE A 144 3.06 12.64 8.13
C ILE A 144 2.85 14.07 7.62
N GLN A 145 3.56 14.47 6.57
CA GLN A 145 3.49 15.81 5.99
C GLN A 145 2.06 16.17 5.56
N GLN A 146 1.35 15.27 4.88
CA GLN A 146 -0.04 15.48 4.48
C GLN A 146 -0.96 15.64 5.70
N ILE A 147 -0.84 14.76 6.71
CA ILE A 147 -1.67 14.83 7.92
C ILE A 147 -1.42 16.12 8.70
N MET A 148 -0.16 16.50 8.89
CA MET A 148 0.24 17.74 9.59
C MET A 148 -0.24 19.00 8.86
N SER A 149 -0.27 18.99 7.52
CA SER A 149 -0.77 20.12 6.72
C SER A 149 -2.24 20.48 6.99
N THR A 150 -3.03 19.54 7.52
CA THR A 150 -4.43 19.77 7.89
C THR A 150 -4.62 20.53 9.20
N GLY A 151 -3.56 20.70 9.99
CA GLY A 151 -3.62 21.30 11.33
C GLY A 151 -4.34 20.46 12.40
N ARG A 152 -4.76 19.22 12.07
CA ARG A 152 -5.45 18.31 13.00
C ARG A 152 -4.53 17.76 14.10
N MET A 153 -3.27 17.48 13.76
CA MET A 153 -2.21 17.19 14.73
C MET A 153 -1.23 18.35 14.78
N LYS A 154 -0.81 18.72 15.99
CA LYS A 154 0.13 19.83 16.23
C LYS A 154 1.58 19.38 16.20
N GLU A 155 1.82 18.17 16.70
CA GLU A 155 3.09 17.47 16.74
C GLU A 155 2.77 15.98 16.55
N MET A 156 3.69 15.25 15.92
CA MET A 156 3.67 13.78 15.90
C MET A 156 5.13 13.32 15.90
N ASP A 157 5.45 12.35 16.74
CA ASP A 157 6.78 11.77 16.81
C ASP A 157 7.08 11.04 15.47
N PRO A 158 8.17 11.36 14.75
CA PRO A 158 8.53 10.69 13.51
C PRO A 158 8.70 9.17 13.65
N ASP A 159 9.00 8.67 14.85
CA ASP A 159 9.12 7.23 15.14
C ASP A 159 7.77 6.59 15.53
N GLU A 160 6.75 7.38 15.89
CA GLU A 160 5.42 6.87 16.27
C GLU A 160 4.73 6.12 15.11
N SER A 161 4.08 5.00 15.44
CA SER A 161 3.35 4.20 14.45
C SER A 161 1.98 4.80 14.20
N LEU A 162 1.71 5.13 12.92
CA LEU A 162 0.37 5.49 12.43
C LEU A 162 -0.66 4.34 12.60
N GLY A 163 -0.23 3.16 13.03
CA GLY A 163 -1.08 2.02 13.39
C GLY A 163 -1.46 1.93 14.87
N ARG A 164 -1.02 2.87 15.75
CA ARG A 164 -1.52 2.93 17.14
C ARG A 164 -3.04 3.16 17.16
N PRO A 165 -3.83 2.53 18.04
CA PRO A 165 -5.30 2.63 18.05
C PRO A 165 -5.83 4.08 18.01
N GLU A 166 -5.23 4.96 18.81
CA GLU A 166 -5.58 6.37 18.93
C GLU A 166 -5.29 7.12 17.62
N THR A 167 -4.01 7.10 17.19
CA THR A 167 -3.53 7.77 15.98
C THR A 167 -4.26 7.26 14.73
N PHE A 168 -4.39 5.95 14.57
CA PHE A 168 -5.01 5.32 13.40
C PHE A 168 -6.48 5.75 13.26
N ARG A 169 -7.23 5.80 14.37
CA ARG A 169 -8.61 6.28 14.35
C ARG A 169 -8.69 7.75 13.93
N GLU A 170 -7.85 8.61 14.50
CA GLU A 170 -7.88 10.05 14.24
C GLU A 170 -7.51 10.42 12.79
N VAL A 171 -6.62 9.67 12.15
CA VAL A 171 -6.13 9.99 10.79
C VAL A 171 -6.83 9.23 9.66
N PHE A 172 -7.37 8.02 9.88
CA PHE A 172 -8.01 7.20 8.83
C PHE A 172 -9.55 7.21 8.85
N PHE A 173 -10.19 7.71 9.92
CA PHE A 173 -11.65 7.79 10.07
C PHE A 173 -12.15 9.24 10.28
N THR A 174 -11.38 10.20 9.77
CA THR A 174 -11.68 11.64 9.83
C THR A 174 -12.68 12.09 8.76
N ASP A 175 -13.48 13.11 9.10
CA ASP A 175 -14.32 13.87 8.18
C ASP A 175 -13.94 15.37 8.24
N PRO A 176 -13.65 16.04 7.10
CA PRO A 176 -13.31 15.44 5.82
C PRO A 176 -12.12 14.46 5.90
N PRO A 177 -12.04 13.49 4.98
CA PRO A 177 -10.91 12.57 4.87
C PRO A 177 -9.62 13.30 4.46
N ILE A 178 -8.47 12.70 4.75
CA ILE A 178 -7.15 13.22 4.35
C ILE A 178 -6.61 12.29 3.26
N GLN A 179 -6.25 12.83 2.11
CA GLN A 179 -5.68 12.07 1.01
C GLN A 179 -4.19 11.79 1.31
N PHE A 180 -3.84 10.52 1.52
CA PHE A 180 -2.47 10.02 1.72
C PHE A 180 -2.44 8.48 1.67
N VAL A 181 -1.26 7.87 1.57
CA VAL A 181 -1.05 6.43 1.85
C VAL A 181 0.03 6.27 2.91
N ALA A 182 -0.21 5.46 3.95
CA ALA A 182 0.82 5.16 4.94
C ALA A 182 1.12 3.66 5.04
N PRO A 183 2.38 3.29 5.37
CA PRO A 183 2.75 1.93 5.70
C PRO A 183 2.39 1.60 7.15
N LEU A 184 1.77 0.43 7.35
CA LEU A 184 1.28 -0.06 8.63
C LEU A 184 1.70 -1.51 8.85
N GLN A 185 2.06 -1.83 10.09
CA GLN A 185 2.35 -3.18 10.54
C GLN A 185 1.42 -3.47 11.73
N PRO A 186 0.53 -4.48 11.65
CA PRO A 186 -0.24 -4.93 12.80
C PRO A 186 0.71 -5.55 13.84
N PHE A 187 0.35 -5.42 15.11
CA PHE A 187 1.09 -5.99 16.24
C PHE A 187 0.85 -7.50 16.36
N ARG A 188 -0.39 -7.98 16.13
CA ARG A 188 -0.73 -9.41 16.12
C ARG A 188 -0.50 -9.97 14.71
N MET A 189 0.74 -10.37 14.45
CA MET A 189 1.09 -11.08 13.23
C MET A 189 0.48 -12.50 13.24
N ASN A 190 -0.68 -12.67 12.58
CA ASN A 190 -1.22 -13.98 12.23
C ASN A 190 -0.19 -14.78 11.41
N GLU A 191 -0.22 -16.12 11.47
CA GLU A 191 0.76 -17.01 10.81
C GLU A 191 1.06 -16.62 9.35
N ARG A 192 0.02 -16.25 8.59
CA ARG A 192 0.13 -15.79 7.20
C ARG A 192 1.01 -14.53 7.01
N LEU A 193 0.98 -13.57 7.92
CA LEU A 193 1.82 -12.37 7.87
C LEU A 193 3.24 -12.64 8.36
N THR A 194 3.37 -13.49 9.38
CA THR A 194 4.65 -13.91 9.98
C THR A 194 5.54 -14.66 8.99
N ILE A 195 4.95 -15.50 8.13
CA ILE A 195 5.67 -16.24 7.08
C ILE A 195 6.09 -15.32 5.91
N GLN A 196 5.37 -14.22 5.66
CA GLN A 196 5.51 -13.42 4.43
C GLN A 196 6.28 -12.10 4.58
N GLN A 197 6.77 -11.77 5.79
CA GLN A 197 7.27 -10.42 6.13
C GLN A 197 6.27 -9.33 5.69
N GLY A 198 4.98 -9.62 5.90
CA GLY A 198 3.88 -8.83 5.38
C GLY A 198 3.67 -7.52 6.12
N LEU A 199 3.29 -6.48 5.39
CA LEU A 199 2.83 -5.20 5.89
C LEU A 199 1.66 -4.72 5.02
N PHE A 200 0.95 -3.69 5.47
CA PHE A 200 -0.09 -3.05 4.68
C PHE A 200 0.33 -1.66 4.26
N LEU A 201 -0.03 -1.29 3.02
CA LEU A 201 -0.24 0.12 2.70
C LEU A 201 -1.72 0.44 2.86
N CYS A 202 -2.02 1.57 3.48
CA CYS A 202 -3.39 1.97 3.82
C CYS A 202 -3.68 3.39 3.32
N PRO A 203 -4.74 3.61 2.51
CA PRO A 203 -5.15 4.92 2.06
C PRO A 203 -5.97 5.67 3.14
N GLY A 204 -5.75 6.98 3.24
CA GLY A 204 -6.49 7.89 4.11
C GLY A 204 -7.87 8.26 3.56
N ASP A 205 -7.99 8.50 2.24
CA ASP A 205 -9.24 8.89 1.60
C ASP A 205 -9.81 7.77 0.71
N LEU A 206 -10.87 7.11 1.18
CA LEU A 206 -11.58 6.08 0.42
C LEU A 206 -12.53 6.62 -0.67
N GLN A 207 -12.62 7.94 -0.85
CA GLN A 207 -13.32 8.56 -1.97
C GLN A 207 -12.42 8.68 -3.22
N LYS A 208 -11.12 8.39 -3.07
CA LYS A 208 -10.15 8.26 -4.18
C LYS A 208 -9.73 6.81 -4.33
N SER A 209 -9.22 6.45 -5.51
CA SER A 209 -8.47 5.20 -5.67
C SER A 209 -7.23 5.19 -4.78
N PHE A 210 -6.69 4.00 -4.51
CA PHE A 210 -5.42 3.88 -3.79
C PHE A 210 -4.28 4.61 -4.52
N GLU A 211 -4.20 4.51 -5.85
CA GLU A 211 -3.28 5.32 -6.67
C GLU A 211 -3.58 6.82 -6.59
N GLY A 212 -4.85 7.21 -6.54
CA GLY A 212 -5.25 8.59 -6.29
C GLY A 212 -4.71 9.13 -4.97
N ASN A 213 -4.68 8.31 -3.92
CA ASN A 213 -4.06 8.66 -2.65
C ASN A 213 -2.52 8.81 -2.78
N LEU A 214 -1.84 7.92 -3.51
CA LEU A 214 -0.40 8.07 -3.79
C LEU A 214 -0.09 9.35 -4.57
N LEU A 215 -0.95 9.73 -5.52
CA LEU A 215 -0.75 10.92 -6.35
C LEU A 215 -0.74 12.23 -5.56
N THR A 216 -1.25 12.27 -4.32
CA THR A 216 -1.14 13.48 -3.47
C THR A 216 0.33 13.83 -3.15
N PHE A 217 1.22 12.83 -3.10
CA PHE A 217 2.65 13.02 -2.90
C PHE A 217 3.32 13.64 -4.14
N THR A 218 2.64 13.66 -5.29
CA THR A 218 3.28 14.06 -6.55
C THR A 218 3.46 15.57 -6.73
N TYR A 219 2.79 16.43 -5.95
CA TYR A 219 2.98 17.88 -6.06
C TYR A 219 4.38 18.34 -5.62
N ASP A 220 4.94 17.77 -4.56
CA ASP A 220 6.32 18.04 -4.15
C ASP A 220 7.33 17.23 -4.99
N PHE A 221 6.96 16.02 -5.41
CA PHE A 221 7.74 15.16 -6.30
C PHE A 221 8.03 15.81 -7.67
N ILE A 222 7.06 16.52 -8.26
CA ILE A 222 7.20 17.24 -9.53
C ILE A 222 8.27 18.35 -9.43
N ASN A 223 8.37 19.04 -8.29
CA ASN A 223 9.41 20.05 -8.06
C ASN A 223 10.79 19.42 -7.89
N LEU A 224 10.87 18.17 -7.39
CA LEU A 224 12.12 17.40 -7.29
C LEU A 224 12.57 16.77 -8.63
N LEU A 225 11.65 16.61 -9.59
CA LEU A 225 11.86 15.92 -10.88
C LEU A 225 12.31 16.82 -12.04
N LEU A 226 12.46 18.13 -11.83
CA LEU A 226 12.74 19.10 -12.91
C LEU A 226 14.23 19.20 -13.32
N SER A 227 15.06 18.23 -12.94
CA SER A 227 16.40 18.03 -13.48
C SER A 227 16.42 16.89 -14.52
N GLN A 228 17.22 17.04 -15.61
CA GLN A 228 17.38 16.20 -16.85
C GLN A 228 17.46 14.66 -16.60
N PHE A 229 17.39 13.68 -17.51
CA PHE A 229 18.16 13.46 -18.76
C PHE A 229 17.59 12.28 -19.62
N CYS A 230 17.31 12.54 -20.89
CA CYS A 230 16.79 11.58 -21.90
C CYS A 230 17.35 10.13 -21.93
N GLY A 231 16.46 9.14 -22.16
CA GLY A 231 16.84 7.81 -22.70
C GLY A 231 15.78 6.70 -22.55
N SER A 232 15.36 6.07 -23.66
CA SER A 232 14.39 4.95 -23.72
C SER A 232 15.15 3.62 -23.99
N PRO A 233 14.61 2.37 -23.81
CA PRO A 233 13.21 1.99 -23.50
C PRO A 233 12.98 0.88 -22.43
N ALA A 234 11.69 0.57 -22.22
CA ALA A 234 11.06 -0.60 -21.55
C ALA A 234 10.89 -0.51 -20.00
N THR A 235 9.92 -1.23 -19.39
CA THR A 235 9.03 -1.00 -18.19
C THR A 235 9.20 -1.75 -16.78
N PHE A 236 9.44 -1.01 -15.65
CA PHE A 236 9.38 -1.18 -14.15
C PHE A 236 9.40 0.19 -13.44
N VAL A 237 8.53 0.43 -12.47
CA VAL A 237 8.09 1.78 -12.07
C VAL A 237 8.90 2.38 -10.88
N LEU A 238 10.01 3.13 -11.12
CA LEU A 238 10.74 3.95 -10.10
C LEU A 238 11.48 5.18 -10.70
N PRO A 239 11.86 6.22 -9.90
CA PRO A 239 11.91 7.61 -10.43
C PRO A 239 13.27 8.36 -10.39
N ILE A 240 13.30 9.46 -11.16
CA ILE A 240 14.20 10.64 -11.15
C ILE A 240 15.61 10.47 -11.78
N GLN A 241 16.06 11.55 -12.42
CA GLN A 241 17.31 11.79 -13.18
C GLN A 241 17.85 13.21 -12.78
N PRO A 242 19.10 13.66 -13.06
CA PRO A 242 20.08 13.27 -14.09
C PRO A 242 21.34 12.55 -13.58
#